data_AF-A0A9F5J878-F1
#
_entry.id   AF-A0A9F5J878-F1
#
_cell.length_a   1.000
_cell.length_b   1.000
_cell.length_c   1.000
_cell.angle_alpha   90.00
_cell.angle_beta   90.00
_cell.angle_gamma   90.00
#
_symmetry.space_group_name_H-M   'P 1'
#
loop_
_entity.id
_entity.type
_entity.pdbx_description
1 polymer ?
#
loop_
_entity_poly.entity_id
_entity_poly.type
_entity_poly.pdbx_seq_one_letter_code
_entity_poly.pdbx_strand_id
1 'polypeptide(L)'
;MPLVNGLVPSRFLTLTAHLVIVITIFWSRENNVRASLPLQCTQAEYDSRDTEMVVALSVTLGLFAVELAGFLSGVSMFNNVQSLLSTAAHASAGVTLLFFLFEQWDSSLYWWIFAFCR
;
A
#
# COMPACT_ATOMS: atom_id res chain seq x y z
N MET A 1 -18.54 -27.03 -6.31
CA MET A 1 -17.79 -25.87 -6.86
C MET A 1 -16.82 -25.38 -5.79
N PRO A 2 -15.49 -25.56 -5.93
CA PRO A 2 -14.52 -25.34 -4.85
C PRO A 2 -13.90 -23.93 -4.83
N LEU A 3 -14.40 -22.97 -5.60
CA LEU A 3 -13.85 -21.61 -5.67
C LEU A 3 -13.92 -20.86 -4.32
N VAL A 4 -14.86 -21.26 -3.45
CA VAL A 4 -15.15 -20.58 -2.17
C VAL A 4 -14.14 -20.94 -1.07
N ASN A 5 -13.44 -22.07 -1.16
CA ASN A 5 -12.53 -22.53 -0.11
C ASN A 5 -11.18 -21.79 -0.05
N GLY A 6 -10.80 -21.07 -1.12
CA GLY A 6 -9.51 -20.39 -1.23
C GLY A 6 -9.54 -18.86 -0.99
N LEU A 7 -10.72 -18.24 -0.94
CA LEU A 7 -10.87 -16.78 -0.88
C LEU A 7 -10.33 -16.17 0.42
N VAL A 8 -10.54 -16.86 1.53
CA VAL A 8 -10.03 -16.45 2.84
C VAL A 8 -8.50 -16.43 2.84
N PRO A 9 -7.79 -17.55 2.54
CA PRO A 9 -6.33 -17.53 2.52
C PRO A 9 -5.75 -16.63 1.43
N SER A 10 -6.41 -16.47 0.27
CA SER A 10 -5.93 -15.54 -0.76
C SER A 10 -6.01 -14.08 -0.31
N ARG A 11 -7.08 -13.70 0.40
CA ARG A 11 -7.24 -12.36 0.93
C ARG A 11 -6.19 -12.07 2.01
N PHE A 12 -5.95 -13.02 2.91
CA PHE A 12 -4.89 -12.90 3.91
C PHE A 12 -3.52 -12.69 3.27
N LEU A 13 -3.18 -13.50 2.25
CA LEU A 13 -1.88 -13.41 1.56
C LEU A 13 -1.71 -12.08 0.83
N THR A 14 -2.73 -11.62 0.11
CA THR A 14 -2.68 -10.35 -0.64
C THR A 14 -2.64 -9.14 0.28
N LEU A 15 -3.40 -9.13 1.38
CA LEU A 15 -3.31 -8.12 2.43
C LEU A 15 -1.90 -8.06 3.05
N THR A 16 -1.36 -9.23 3.41
CA THR A 16 -0.03 -9.32 4.02
C THR A 16 1.06 -8.88 3.05
N ALA A 17 0.97 -9.29 1.77
CA ALA A 17 1.91 -8.88 0.74
C ALA A 17 1.91 -7.36 0.53
N HIS A 18 0.73 -6.76 0.42
CA HIS A 18 0.61 -5.31 0.29
C HIS A 18 1.15 -4.58 1.54
N LEU A 19 0.86 -5.08 2.74
CA LEU A 19 1.43 -4.54 3.99
C LEU A 19 2.96 -4.57 3.98
N VAL A 20 3.58 -5.69 3.60
CA VAL A 20 5.05 -5.83 3.54
C VAL A 20 5.66 -4.86 2.53
N ILE A 21 5.04 -4.69 1.36
CA ILE A 21 5.52 -3.72 0.35
C ILE A 21 5.45 -2.30 0.89
N VAL A 22 4.35 -1.92 1.56
CA VAL A 22 4.21 -0.59 2.18
C VAL A 22 5.26 -0.35 3.25
N ILE A 23 5.54 -1.34 4.11
CA ILE A 23 6.60 -1.23 5.12
C ILE A 23 7.97 -1.07 4.44
N THR A 24 8.21 -1.79 3.36
CA THR A 24 9.46 -1.71 2.59
C THR A 24 9.63 -0.32 1.98
N ILE A 25 8.57 0.26 1.42
CA ILE A 25 8.56 1.64 0.91
C ILE A 25 8.80 2.63 2.06
N PHE A 26 8.20 2.42 3.23
CA PHE A 26 8.40 3.27 4.41
C PHE A 26 9.86 3.28 4.89
N TRP A 27 10.54 2.13 4.88
CA TRP A 27 11.96 2.05 5.21
C TRP A 27 12.87 2.63 4.12
N SER A 28 12.47 2.51 2.85
CA SER A 28 13.26 3.03 1.71
C SER A 28 12.93 4.46 1.30
N ARG A 29 11.99 5.12 1.99
CA ARG A 29 11.43 6.42 1.60
C ARG A 29 12.49 7.49 1.35
N GLU A 30 13.50 7.57 2.20
CA GLU A 30 14.52 8.62 2.10
C GLU A 30 15.33 8.48 0.81
N ASN A 31 15.62 7.24 0.41
CA ASN A 31 16.30 6.95 -0.85
C ASN A 31 15.39 7.22 -2.05
N ASN A 32 14.11 6.84 -1.95
CA ASN A 32 13.13 7.01 -3.02
C ASN A 32 12.84 8.51 -3.28
N VAL A 33 12.58 9.30 -2.24
CA VAL A 33 12.36 10.75 -2.34
C VAL A 33 13.59 11.45 -2.92
N ARG A 34 14.80 11.14 -2.43
CA ARG A 34 16.05 11.74 -2.96
C ARG A 34 16.30 11.41 -4.42
N ALA A 35 15.94 10.21 -4.86
CA ALA A 35 16.18 9.78 -6.23
C ALA A 35 15.11 10.27 -7.21
N SER A 36 13.87 10.50 -6.74
CA SER A 36 12.80 11.11 -7.52
C SER A 36 13.01 12.62 -7.75
N LEU A 37 13.71 13.30 -6.84
CA LEU A 37 13.94 14.75 -6.90
C LEU A 37 15.12 15.13 -7.81
N PRO A 38 15.07 16.30 -8.47
CA PRO A 38 16.19 16.80 -9.27
C PRO A 38 17.44 17.07 -8.41
N LEU A 39 18.62 16.91 -9.01
CA LEU A 39 19.94 17.10 -8.37
C LEU A 39 20.15 18.48 -7.68
N GLN A 40 19.30 19.46 -7.97
CA GLN A 40 19.33 20.82 -7.42
C GLN A 40 18.12 21.12 -6.52
N CYS A 41 17.65 20.12 -5.77
CA CYS A 41 16.52 20.31 -4.86
C CYS A 41 16.93 21.14 -3.63
N THR A 42 16.07 22.05 -3.20
CA THR A 42 16.25 22.83 -1.98
C THR A 42 15.85 21.98 -0.77
N GLN A 43 16.56 22.09 0.36
CA GLN A 43 16.25 21.30 1.58
C GLN A 43 14.78 21.41 2.01
N ALA A 44 14.18 22.59 1.88
CA ALA A 44 12.78 22.82 2.22
C ALA A 44 11.79 22.02 1.35
N GLU A 45 12.12 21.77 0.08
CA GLU A 45 11.27 21.00 -0.83
C GLU A 45 11.40 19.50 -0.57
N TYR A 46 12.62 19.02 -0.24
CA TYR A 46 12.83 17.66 0.25
C TYR A 46 12.03 17.38 1.54
N ASP A 47 12.14 18.26 2.56
CA ASP A 47 11.49 18.06 3.86
C ASP A 47 9.95 18.03 3.73
N SER A 48 9.39 18.85 2.83
CA SER A 48 7.95 18.86 2.53
C SER A 48 7.49 17.53 1.92
N ARG A 49 8.24 17.00 0.93
CA ARG A 49 7.91 15.73 0.26
C ARG A 49 8.08 14.51 1.16
N ASP A 50 9.14 14.49 1.97
CA ASP A 50 9.33 13.41 2.95
C ASP A 50 8.18 13.42 3.98
N THR A 51 7.79 14.59 4.48
CA THR A 51 6.66 14.71 5.41
C THR A 51 5.36 14.22 4.79
N GLU A 52 5.06 14.60 3.55
CA GLU A 52 3.87 14.16 2.82
C GLU A 52 3.84 12.62 2.67
N MET A 53 4.97 12.02 2.28
CA MET A 53 5.10 10.58 2.11
C MET A 53 4.98 9.82 3.44
N VAL A 54 5.58 10.34 4.52
CA VAL A 54 5.44 9.78 5.88
C VAL A 54 3.98 9.81 6.33
N VAL A 55 3.27 10.92 6.14
CA VAL A 55 1.86 11.04 6.51
C VAL A 55 1.02 10.03 5.73
N ALA A 56 1.19 9.97 4.40
CA ALA A 56 0.45 9.05 3.55
C ALA A 56 0.69 7.59 3.96
N LEU A 57 1.95 7.17 4.13
CA LEU A 57 2.30 5.82 4.57
C LEU A 57 1.81 5.51 5.99
N SER A 58 1.79 6.49 6.90
CA SER A 58 1.30 6.29 8.28
C SER A 58 -0.22 6.05 8.30
N VAL A 59 -0.98 6.84 7.53
CA VAL A 59 -2.41 6.58 7.31
C VAL A 59 -2.59 5.22 6.64
N THR A 60 -1.69 4.85 5.73
CA THR A 60 -1.67 3.54 5.06
C THR A 60 -1.49 2.38 6.05
N LEU A 61 -0.62 2.52 7.03
CA LEU A 61 -0.44 1.49 8.06
C LEU A 61 -1.62 1.44 9.03
N GLY A 62 -2.19 2.61 9.37
CA GLY A 62 -3.35 2.72 10.26
C GLY A 62 -4.58 1.97 9.75
N LEU A 63 -5.01 2.19 8.49
CA LEU A 63 -6.19 1.47 8.00
C LEU A 63 -5.90 -0.01 7.71
N PHE A 64 -4.64 -0.40 7.44
CA PHE A 64 -4.27 -1.83 7.39
C PHE A 64 -4.47 -2.51 8.74
N ALA A 65 -4.14 -1.84 9.85
CA ALA A 65 -4.37 -2.39 11.18
C ALA A 65 -5.87 -2.60 11.43
N VAL A 66 -6.72 -1.65 11.03
CA VAL A 66 -8.18 -1.77 11.13
C VAL A 66 -8.70 -2.93 10.27
N GLU A 67 -8.26 -3.02 9.02
CA GLU A 67 -8.70 -4.09 8.11
C GLU A 67 -8.22 -5.47 8.57
N LEU A 68 -6.98 -5.58 9.05
CA LEU A 68 -6.45 -6.83 9.59
C LEU A 68 -7.18 -7.23 10.87
N ALA A 69 -7.51 -6.30 11.77
CA ALA A 69 -8.32 -6.58 12.95
C ALA A 69 -9.76 -7.01 12.57
N GLY A 70 -10.37 -6.37 11.57
CA GLY A 70 -11.69 -6.74 11.03
C GLY A 70 -11.70 -8.10 10.32
N PHE A 71 -10.58 -8.46 9.69
CA PHE A 71 -10.38 -9.78 9.07
C PHE A 71 -10.17 -10.87 10.13
N LEU A 72 -9.28 -10.64 11.11
CA LEU A 72 -8.99 -11.59 12.20
C LEU A 72 -10.17 -11.79 13.16
N SER A 73 -11.02 -10.78 13.35
CA SER A 73 -12.27 -10.89 14.12
C SER A 73 -13.40 -11.60 13.37
N GLY A 74 -13.21 -11.93 12.08
CA GLY A 74 -14.19 -12.67 11.27
C GLY A 74 -15.36 -11.81 10.73
N VAL A 75 -15.43 -10.52 11.06
CA VAL A 75 -16.53 -9.62 10.68
C VAL A 75 -16.60 -9.42 9.16
N SER A 76 -15.44 -9.33 8.49
CA SER A 76 -15.34 -9.10 7.04
C SER A 76 -15.25 -10.39 6.20
N MET A 77 -15.29 -11.57 6.83
CA MET A 77 -14.95 -12.86 6.22
C MET A 77 -16.09 -13.48 5.39
N PHE A 78 -17.33 -13.02 5.57
CA PHE A 78 -18.53 -13.66 5.04
C PHE A 78 -19.15 -12.99 3.80
N ASN A 79 -18.55 -11.91 3.30
CA ASN A 79 -18.97 -11.30 2.04
C ASN A 79 -17.98 -11.65 0.91
N ASN A 80 -18.39 -12.61 0.07
CA ASN A 80 -17.57 -13.14 -1.03
C ASN A 80 -17.24 -12.09 -2.10
N VAL A 81 -18.17 -11.18 -2.43
CA VAL A 81 -17.93 -10.13 -3.44
C VAL A 81 -16.96 -9.09 -2.92
N GLN A 82 -17.14 -8.65 -1.67
CA GLN A 82 -16.23 -7.72 -1.01
C GLN A 82 -14.83 -8.32 -0.86
N SER A 83 -14.73 -9.61 -0.52
CA SER A 83 -13.44 -10.30 -0.41
C SER A 83 -12.73 -10.45 -1.77
N LEU A 84 -13.47 -10.70 -2.86
CA LEU A 84 -12.89 -10.78 -4.20
C LEU A 84 -12.37 -9.41 -4.67
N LEU A 85 -13.18 -8.36 -4.52
CA LEU A 85 -12.81 -6.99 -4.90
C LEU A 85 -11.62 -6.48 -4.07
N SER A 86 -11.63 -6.71 -2.75
CA SER A 86 -10.50 -6.38 -1.86
C SER A 86 -9.24 -7.14 -2.30
N THR A 87 -9.31 -8.44 -2.56
CA THR A 87 -8.16 -9.23 -3.04
C THR A 87 -7.60 -8.68 -4.35
N ALA A 88 -8.45 -8.33 -5.32
CA ALA A 88 -8.02 -7.75 -6.59
C ALA A 88 -7.41 -6.35 -6.42
N ALA A 89 -8.01 -5.51 -5.56
CA ALA A 89 -7.50 -4.19 -5.24
C ALA A 89 -6.13 -4.25 -4.56
N HIS A 90 -5.93 -5.09 -3.53
CA HIS A 90 -4.62 -5.22 -2.88
C HIS A 90 -3.58 -5.87 -3.79
N ALA A 91 -3.98 -6.82 -4.66
CA ALA A 91 -3.06 -7.42 -5.63
C ALA A 91 -2.57 -6.39 -6.67
N SER A 92 -3.49 -5.59 -7.24
CA SER A 92 -3.13 -4.52 -8.18
C SER A 92 -2.32 -3.42 -7.50
N ALA A 93 -2.69 -3.01 -6.28
CA ALA A 93 -1.90 -2.10 -5.45
C ALA A 93 -0.47 -2.62 -5.26
N GLY A 94 -0.32 -3.89 -4.88
CA GLY A 94 0.98 -4.50 -4.66
C GLY A 94 1.86 -4.45 -5.90
N VAL A 95 1.30 -4.76 -7.08
CA VAL A 95 2.04 -4.66 -8.35
C VAL A 95 2.44 -3.21 -8.64
N THR A 96 1.52 -2.25 -8.53
CA THR A 96 1.83 -0.84 -8.80
C THR A 96 2.84 -0.27 -7.80
N LEU A 97 2.76 -0.64 -6.52
CA LEU A 97 3.71 -0.22 -5.49
C LEU A 97 5.10 -0.84 -5.69
N LEU A 98 5.21 -2.03 -6.27
CA LEU A 98 6.49 -2.60 -6.67
C LEU A 98 7.13 -1.77 -7.80
N PHE A 99 6.35 -1.37 -8.82
CA PHE A 99 6.84 -0.44 -9.84
C PHE A 99 7.26 0.90 -9.23
N PHE A 100 6.45 1.47 -8.33
CA PHE A 100 6.78 2.69 -7.61
C PHE A 100 8.12 2.58 -6.85
N LEU A 101 8.37 1.42 -6.22
CA LEU A 101 9.60 1.17 -5.47
C LEU A 101 10.82 1.06 -6.39
N PHE A 102 10.72 0.32 -7.51
CA PHE A 102 11.85 0.08 -8.41
C PHE A 102 12.17 1.27 -9.31
N GLU A 103 11.15 1.95 -9.81
CA GLU A 103 11.29 3.10 -10.72
C GLU A 103 11.41 4.44 -10.00
N GLN A 104 11.39 4.44 -8.66
CA GLN A 104 11.59 5.65 -7.83
C GLN A 104 10.64 6.79 -8.22
N TRP A 105 9.37 6.45 -8.40
CA TRP A 105 8.33 7.38 -8.84
C TRP A 105 8.09 8.51 -7.85
N ASP A 106 7.68 9.67 -8.38
CA ASP A 106 7.37 10.85 -7.57
C ASP A 106 6.36 10.56 -6.45
N SER A 107 6.62 11.10 -5.27
CA SER A 107 5.78 10.90 -4.07
C SER A 107 4.31 11.30 -4.27
N SER A 108 4.02 12.19 -5.22
CA SER A 108 2.64 12.58 -5.59
C SER A 108 1.81 11.44 -6.19
N LEU A 109 2.46 10.48 -6.87
CA LEU A 109 1.80 9.32 -7.45
C LEU A 109 1.34 8.33 -6.37
N TYR A 110 1.96 8.35 -5.20
CA TYR A 110 1.55 7.53 -4.06
C TYR A 110 0.13 7.83 -3.61
N TRP A 111 -0.30 9.10 -3.60
CA TRP A 111 -1.67 9.47 -3.24
C TRP A 111 -2.72 8.92 -4.21
N TRP A 112 -2.39 8.85 -5.50
CA TRP A 112 -3.28 8.25 -6.49
C TRP A 112 -3.40 6.74 -6.28
N ILE A 113 -2.28 6.05 -6.02
CA ILE A 113 -2.28 4.61 -5.72
C ILE A 113 -3.09 4.35 -4.44
N PHE A 114 -2.92 5.18 -3.41
CA PHE A 114 -3.68 5.13 -2.17
C PHE A 114 -5.19 5.34 -2.40
N ALA A 115 -5.59 6.29 -3.24
CA ALA A 115 -7.01 6.57 -3.49
C ALA A 115 -7.73 5.45 -4.27
N PHE A 116 -7.01 4.78 -5.18
CA PHE A 116 -7.61 3.78 -6.07
C PHE A 116 -7.50 2.34 -5.57
N CYS A 117 -6.46 2.02 -4.79
CA CYS A 117 -6.10 0.63 -4.49
C CYS A 117 -6.08 0.33 -2.99
N ARG A 118 -6.88 1.07 -2.22
CA ARG A 118 -7.04 0.94 -0.78
C ARG A 118 -8.50 0.76 -0.39
#